data_AF-A0A7I8CTT1-F1
#
_entry.id   AF-A0A7I8CTT1-F1
#
_cell.length_a   1.000
_cell.length_b   1.000
_cell.length_c   1.000
_cell.angle_alpha   90.00
_cell.angle_beta   90.00
_cell.angle_gamma   90.00
#
_symmetry.space_group_name_H-M   'P 1'
#
loop_
_entity.id
_entity.type
_entity.pdbx_description
1 polymer ?
#
loop_
_entity_poly.entity_id
_entity_poly.type
_entity_poly.pdbx_seq_one_letter_code
_entity_poly.pdbx_strand_id
1 'polypeptide(L)'
;MTSQLSEYRPGIEIHANVPNTPGQTSFTGWIVITDRTNGSQVTETRVTPNWARPANTAEEACRILIQYGREVIEGIAHGGDFVNNG
;
A
#
# COMPACT_ATOMS: atom_id res chain seq x y z
N MET A 1 -9.07 -10.56 -6.37
CA MET A 1 -8.48 -9.37 -5.71
C MET A 1 -7.94 -9.83 -4.37
N THR A 2 -6.68 -9.54 -4.10
CA THR A 2 -6.06 -9.80 -2.79
C THR A 2 -5.94 -8.47 -2.08
N SER A 3 -6.50 -8.38 -0.87
CA SER A 3 -6.39 -7.19 -0.04
C SER A 3 -5.82 -7.57 1.31
N GLN A 4 -4.89 -6.77 1.81
CA GLN A 4 -4.28 -6.97 3.11
C GLN A 4 -4.44 -5.70 3.94
N LEU A 5 -5.01 -5.86 5.14
CA LEU A 5 -5.13 -4.80 6.13
C LEU A 5 -3.96 -4.88 7.10
N SER A 6 -3.27 -3.77 7.33
CA SER A 6 -2.34 -3.60 8.44
C SER A 6 -2.73 -2.36 9.22
N GLU A 7 -3.02 -2.53 10.51
CA GLU A 7 -2.97 -1.40 11.44
C GLU A 7 -1.49 -1.01 11.61
N TYR A 8 -1.17 0.28 11.47
CA TYR A 8 0.19 0.79 11.64
C TYR A 8 0.34 1.51 12.98
N ARG A 9 -0.65 2.33 13.36
CA ARG A 9 -0.76 2.99 14.67
C ARG A 9 -2.23 3.01 15.10
N PRO A 10 -2.54 3.19 16.40
CA PRO A 10 -3.92 3.33 16.84
C PRO A 10 -4.63 4.43 16.06
N GLY A 11 -5.68 4.05 15.33
CA GLY A 11 -6.44 4.96 14.47
C GLY A 11 -5.86 5.23 13.08
N ILE A 12 -4.73 4.63 12.69
CA ILE A 12 -4.18 4.72 11.31
C ILE A 12 -4.07 3.32 10.71
N GLU A 13 -4.85 3.08 9.66
CA GLU A 13 -4.93 1.80 8.95
C GLU A 13 -4.36 1.93 7.54
N ILE A 14 -3.69 0.87 7.06
CA ILE A 14 -3.19 0.76 5.68
C ILE A 14 -3.86 -0.45 5.03
N HIS A 15 -4.60 -0.20 3.96
CA HIS A 15 -5.26 -1.21 3.15
C HIS A 15 -4.50 -1.38 1.84
N ALA A 16 -3.70 -2.44 1.70
CA ALA A 16 -3.10 -2.82 0.44
C ALA A 16 -4.13 -3.52 -0.46
N ASN A 17 -4.20 -3.11 -1.72
CA ASN A 17 -5.12 -3.64 -2.71
C ASN A 17 -4.34 -4.07 -3.95
N VAL A 18 -4.35 -5.37 -4.23
CA VAL A 18 -3.64 -5.99 -5.35
C VAL A 18 -4.64 -6.76 -6.21
N PRO A 19 -4.84 -6.35 -7.48
CA PRO A 19 -5.53 -7.19 -8.45
C PRO A 19 -4.81 -8.53 -8.56
N ASN A 20 -5.59 -9.61 -8.39
CA ASN A 20 -5.11 -10.98 -8.50
C ASN A 20 -6.09 -11.70 -9.42
N THR A 21 -5.77 -11.72 -10.71
CA THR A 21 -6.53 -12.38 -11.76
C THR A 21 -5.83 -13.66 -12.21
N PRO A 22 -6.57 -14.73 -12.54
CA PRO A 22 -5.97 -15.96 -13.06
C PRO A 22 -5.10 -15.70 -14.31
N GLY A 23 -3.89 -16.27 -14.35
CA GLY A 23 -2.96 -16.11 -15.48
C GLY A 23 -2.04 -14.89 -15.40
N GLN A 24 -2.15 -14.09 -14.34
CA GLN A 24 -1.30 -12.91 -14.12
C GLN A 24 0.10 -13.33 -13.64
N THR A 25 1.15 -12.81 -14.28
CA THR A 25 2.56 -13.10 -13.98
C THR A 25 3.27 -11.97 -13.23
N SER A 26 2.60 -10.84 -13.04
CA SER A 26 3.14 -9.65 -12.38
C SER A 26 2.06 -8.92 -11.61
N PHE A 27 2.36 -8.56 -10.38
CA PHE A 27 1.42 -8.01 -9.42
C PHE A 27 1.83 -6.60 -9.01
N THR A 28 0.94 -5.65 -9.27
CA THR A 28 1.03 -4.26 -8.82
C THR A 28 -0.23 -3.92 -8.05
N GLY A 29 -0.25 -2.79 -7.36
CA GLY A 29 -1.44 -2.38 -6.63
C GLY A 29 -1.36 -0.96 -6.12
N TRP A 30 -2.28 -0.63 -5.21
CA TRP A 30 -2.34 0.65 -4.52
C TRP A 30 -2.68 0.42 -3.05
N ILE A 31 -2.40 1.43 -2.23
CA ILE A 31 -2.83 1.47 -0.84
C ILE A 31 -3.94 2.50 -0.64
N VAL A 32 -4.74 2.27 0.40
CA VAL A 32 -5.60 3.29 1.00
C VAL A 32 -5.14 3.43 2.46
N ILE A 33 -4.74 4.63 2.83
CA ILE A 33 -4.38 4.98 4.20
C ILE A 33 -5.60 5.67 4.81
N THR A 34 -6.10 5.12 5.91
CA THR A 34 -7.25 5.65 6.63
C THR A 34 -6.78 6.17 7.97
N ASP A 35 -6.84 7.49 8.17
CA ASP A 35 -6.52 8.15 9.43
C ASP A 35 -7.82 8.54 10.14
N ARG A 36 -8.06 7.95 11.31
CA ARG A 36 -9.17 8.18 12.23
C ARG A 36 -8.72 8.81 13.54
N THR A 37 -7.45 9.25 13.65
CA THR A 37 -6.91 9.85 14.88
C THR A 37 -7.65 11.14 15.25
N ASN A 38 -8.20 11.84 14.25
CA ASN A 38 -8.95 13.08 14.42
C ASN A 38 -10.44 12.87 14.71
N GLY A 39 -10.78 11.92 15.59
CA GLY A 39 -12.06 11.76 16.34
C GLY A 39 -13.39 11.74 15.57
N SER A 40 -13.67 12.78 14.79
CA SER A 40 -14.85 12.94 13.92
C SER A 40 -14.51 12.99 12.42
N GLN A 41 -13.25 13.17 12.05
CA GLN A 41 -12.82 13.22 10.65
C GLN A 41 -11.99 11.99 10.31
N VAL A 42 -12.52 11.18 9.40
CA VAL A 42 -11.76 10.10 8.75
C VAL A 42 -11.14 10.68 7.49
N THR A 43 -9.83 10.60 7.38
CA THR A 43 -9.11 11.00 6.17
C THR A 43 -8.69 9.74 5.43
N GLU A 44 -9.20 9.56 4.21
CA GLU A 44 -8.81 8.46 3.34
C GLU A 44 -7.88 8.99 2.25
N THR A 45 -6.67 8.47 2.21
CA THR A 45 -5.67 8.82 1.20
C THR A 45 -5.36 7.60 0.37
N ARG A 46 -5.77 7.63 -0.90
CA ARG A 46 -5.39 6.59 -1.86
C ARG A 46 -4.04 6.95 -2.47
N VAL A 47 -3.07 6.05 -2.34
CA VAL A 47 -1.75 6.22 -2.93
C VAL A 47 -1.46 5.06 -3.85
N THR A 48 -1.14 5.37 -5.10
CA THR A 48 -0.65 4.40 -6.07
C THR A 48 0.86 4.62 -6.19
N PRO A 49 1.69 3.66 -5.73
CA PRO A 49 3.11 3.77 -5.93
C PRO A 49 3.48 3.69 -7.41
N ASN A 50 4.62 4.27 -7.76
CA ASN A 50 5.26 4.03 -9.04
C ASN A 50 6.09 2.74 -8.96
N TRP A 51 5.60 1.67 -9.57
CA TRP A 51 6.25 0.36 -9.55
C TRP A 51 7.43 0.32 -10.52
N ALA A 52 8.65 0.45 -10.02
CA ALA A 52 9.86 0.24 -10.83
C ALA A 52 9.98 -1.22 -11.30
N ARG A 53 9.64 -2.18 -10.42
CA ARG A 53 9.53 -3.60 -10.73
C ARG A 53 8.28 -4.19 -10.08
N PRO A 54 7.31 -4.69 -10.86
CA PRO A 54 6.17 -5.42 -10.33
C PRO A 54 6.59 -6.61 -9.49
N ALA A 55 5.78 -6.98 -8.49
CA ALA A 55 6.02 -8.17 -7.69
C ALA A 55 5.69 -9.44 -8.48
N ASN A 56 6.28 -10.57 -8.10
CA ASN A 56 6.04 -11.86 -8.74
C ASN A 56 4.84 -12.59 -8.13
N THR A 57 4.41 -12.20 -6.93
CA THR A 57 3.23 -12.75 -6.26
C THR A 57 2.35 -11.65 -5.66
N ALA A 58 1.05 -11.93 -5.51
CA ALA A 58 0.12 -11.01 -4.88
C ALA A 58 0.48 -10.71 -3.41
N GLU A 59 1.02 -11.69 -2.69
CA GLU A 59 1.45 -11.54 -1.29
C GLU A 59 2.71 -10.68 -1.16
N GLU A 60 3.66 -10.82 -2.09
CA GLU A 60 4.82 -9.93 -2.19
C GLU A 60 4.37 -8.49 -2.49
N ALA A 61 3.45 -8.31 -3.45
CA ALA A 61 2.89 -6.99 -3.74
C ALA A 61 2.22 -6.36 -2.51
N CYS A 62 1.44 -7.13 -1.75
CA CYS A 62 0.82 -6.65 -0.51
C CYS A 62 1.87 -6.23 0.52
N ARG A 63 2.92 -7.03 0.75
CA ARG A 63 4.00 -6.68 1.68
C ARG A 63 4.72 -5.40 1.30
N ILE A 64 5.07 -5.25 0.02
CA ILE A 64 5.70 -4.06 -0.54
C ILE A 64 4.81 -2.83 -0.33
N LEU A 65 3.51 -2.95 -0.64
CA LEU A 65 2.53 -1.89 -0.48
C LEU A 65 2.34 -1.46 0.98
N ILE A 66 2.29 -2.40 1.92
CA ILE A 66 2.18 -2.08 3.35
C ILE A 66 3.42 -1.32 3.81
N GLN A 67 4.62 -1.77 3.43
CA GLN A 67 5.87 -1.08 3.77
C GLN A 67 5.88 0.35 3.22
N TYR A 68 5.53 0.51 1.94
CA TYR A 68 5.40 1.82 1.31
C TYR A 68 4.39 2.73 2.03
N GLY A 69 3.25 2.19 2.46
CA GLY A 69 2.28 2.96 3.22
C GLY A 69 2.83 3.50 4.54
N ARG A 70 3.69 2.74 5.21
CA ARG A 70 4.38 3.22 6.43
C ARG A 70 5.34 4.36 6.11
N GLU A 71 6.11 4.24 5.04
CA GLU A 71 7.04 5.29 4.58
C GLU A 71 6.31 6.56 4.13
N VAL A 72 5.13 6.44 3.53
CA VAL A 72 4.27 7.59 3.20
C VAL A 72 3.79 8.29 4.48
N ILE A 73 3.36 7.55 5.50
CA ILE A 73 2.94 8.10 6.79
C ILE A 73 4.11 8.79 7.52
N GLU A 74 5.31 8.21 7.43
CA GLU A 74 6.53 8.76 8.02
C GLU A 74 7.13 9.93 7.20
N GLY A 75 6.55 10.25 6.03
CA GLY A 75 7.02 11.33 5.16
C GLY A 75 8.33 11.01 4.42
N ILE A 76 8.72 9.74 4.38
CA ILE A 76 9.93 9.25 3.71
C ILE A 76 9.67 9.04 2.22
N ALA A 77 8.49 8.52 1.85
CA ALA A 77 8.12 8.25 0.47
C ALA A 77 7.30 9.40 -0.13
N HIS A 78 7.90 10.12 -1.09
CA HIS A 78 7.21 11.16 -1.87
C HIS A 78 6.54 10.57 -3.12
N GLY A 79 5.46 9.80 -2.95
CA GLY A 79 4.42 9.58 -3.98
C GLY A 79 4.83 9.05 -5.37
N GLY A 80 6.08 8.69 -5.65
CA GLY A 80 6.52 8.43 -7.02
C GLY A 80 7.89 7.77 -7.20
N ASP A 81 8.68 7.61 -6.14
CA ASP A 81 10.04 7.08 -6.24
C ASP A 81 10.22 5.93 -5.25
N PHE A 82 10.47 4.74 -5.79
CA PHE A 82 10.88 3.52 -5.10
C PHE A 82 9.84 2.72 -4.31
N VAL A 83 9.58 1.51 -4.82
CA VAL A 83 9.00 0.42 -3.99
C VAL A 83 9.65 -0.94 -4.18
N ASN A 84 10.63 -1.07 -5.09
CA ASN A 84 11.28 -2.36 -5.30
C ASN A 84 12.73 -2.18 -5.79
N ASN A 85 13.57 -1.58 -4.95
CA ASN A 85 15.00 -1.87 -5.00
C ASN A 85 15.18 -3.19 -4.25
N GLY A 86 15.27 -4.28 -5.02
CA GLY A 86 15.41 -5.63 -4.49
C GLY A 86 16.63 -5.82 -3.59
#